data_AF-A0A846NCV6-F1
#
_entry.id   AF-A0A846NCV6-F1
#
_cell.length_a   1.000
_cell.length_b   1.000
_cell.length_c   1.000
_cell.angle_alpha   90.00
_cell.angle_beta   90.00
_cell.angle_gamma   90.00
#
_symmetry.space_group_name_H-M   'P 1'
#
loop_
_entity.id
_entity.type
_entity.pdbx_description
1 polymer ?
#
loop_
_entity_poly.entity_id
_entity_poly.type
_entity_poly.pdbx_seq_one_letter_code
_entity_poly.pdbx_strand_id
1 'polypeptide(L)' 'MLRDDKMEKQGVLVIGGGIAGIQASLDLADRGFQVYLV' A
#
# COMPACT_ATOMS: atom_id res chain seq x y z
N MET A 1 -15.09 19.40 -19.90
CA MET A 1 -13.95 19.71 -19.00
C MET A 1 -13.89 18.62 -17.94
N LEU A 2 -13.14 17.56 -18.22
CA LEU A 2 -12.84 16.52 -17.24
C LEU A 2 -11.70 17.07 -16.38
N ARG A 3 -11.92 17.16 -15.07
CA ARG A 3 -10.85 17.38 -14.10
C ARG A 3 -10.26 16.02 -13.78
N ASP A 4 -9.09 15.72 -14.33
CA ASP A 4 -8.24 14.63 -13.87
C ASP A 4 -7.57 15.08 -12.56
N ASP A 5 -8.34 15.12 -11.48
CA ASP A 5 -7.79 15.28 -10.13
C ASP A 5 -7.07 13.96 -9.78
N LYS A 6 -5.79 13.86 -10.13
CA LYS A 6 -4.94 12.72 -9.75
C LYS A 6 -4.96 12.60 -8.23
N MET A 7 -5.63 11.58 -7.72
CA MET A 7 -5.51 11.20 -6.32
C MET A 7 -4.06 10.76 -6.06
N GLU A 8 -3.32 11.54 -5.29
CA GLU A 8 -2.04 11.13 -4.70
C GLU A 8 -2.27 9.85 -3.89
N LYS A 9 -1.85 8.70 -4.41
CA LYS A 9 -1.96 7.41 -3.70
C LYS A 9 -0.90 7.36 -2.62
N GLN A 10 -1.31 7.38 -1.35
CA GLN A 10 -0.41 7.17 -0.23
C GLN A 10 0.14 5.73 -0.28
N GLY A 11 1.44 5.60 -0.55
CA GLY A 11 2.15 4.32 -0.58
C GLY A 11 2.69 3.95 0.80
N VAL A 12 2.73 2.66 1.11
CA VAL A 12 3.30 2.11 2.34
C VAL A 12 4.50 1.23 2.01
N LEU A 13 5.63 1.45 2.70
CA LEU A 13 6.82 0.60 2.61
C LEU A 13 6.87 -0.31 3.85
N VAL A 14 6.84 -1.61 3.64
CA VAL A 14 7.04 -2.63 4.67
C VAL A 14 8.43 -3.23 4.48
N ILE A 15 9.22 -3.27 5.56
CA ILE A 15 10.60 -3.80 5.54
C ILE A 15 10.62 -5.09 6.36
N GLY A 16 10.92 -6.20 5.71
CA GLY A 16 10.99 -7.55 6.26
C GLY A 16 9.83 -8.46 5.84
N GLY A 17 10.12 -9.50 5.04
CA GLY A 17 9.15 -10.50 4.54
C GLY A 17 8.83 -11.67 5.49
N GLY A 18 8.90 -11.47 6.80
CA GLY A 18 8.47 -12.46 7.79
C GLY A 18 6.94 -12.58 7.87
N ILE A 19 6.43 -13.53 8.65
CA ILE A 19 4.97 -13.76 8.81
C ILE A 19 4.21 -12.49 9.21
N ALA A 20 4.77 -11.69 10.13
CA ALA A 20 4.19 -10.43 10.55
C ALA A 20 4.21 -9.37 9.44
N GLY A 21 5.29 -9.29 8.67
CA GLY A 21 5.43 -8.31 7.59
C GLY A 21 4.50 -8.60 6.42
N ILE A 22 4.31 -9.88 6.08
CA ILE A 22 3.35 -10.31 5.06
C ILE A 22 1.92 -10.01 5.53
N GLN A 23 1.55 -10.36 6.78
CA GLN A 23 0.20 -10.09 7.28
C GLN A 23 -0.11 -8.58 7.29
N ALA A 24 0.82 -7.76 7.78
CA ALA A 24 0.66 -6.31 7.75
C ALA A 24 0.51 -5.77 6.32
N SER A 25 1.26 -6.32 5.36
CA SER A 25 1.17 -5.94 3.94
C SER A 25 -0.19 -6.26 3.35
N LEU A 26 -0.75 -7.45 3.65
CA LEU A 26 -2.07 -7.86 3.19
C LEU A 26 -3.17 -6.98 3.79
N ASP A 27 -3.14 -6.75 5.10
CA ASP A 27 -4.13 -5.91 5.79
C ASP A 27 -4.15 -4.47 5.24
N LEU A 28 -2.98 -3.94 4.84
CA LEU A 28 -2.85 -2.61 4.22
C LEU A 28 -3.32 -2.61 2.77
N ALA A 29 -3.00 -3.65 1.99
CA ALA A 29 -3.46 -3.79 0.62
C ALA A 29 -4.99 -3.91 0.54
N ASP A 30 -5.60 -4.68 1.45
CA ASP A 30 -7.06 -4.84 1.54
C ASP A 30 -7.77 -3.52 1.87
N ARG A 31 -7.08 -2.60 2.54
CA ARG A 31 -7.55 -1.23 2.81
C ARG A 31 -7.32 -0.26 1.65
N GLY A 32 -6.76 -0.74 0.54
CA GLY A 32 -6.54 0.03 -0.68
C GLY A 32 -5.22 0.81 -0.72
N PHE A 33 -4.31 0.56 0.24
CA PHE A 33 -2.98 1.17 0.19
C PHE A 33 -2.11 0.47 -0.87
N GLN A 34 -1.27 1.27 -1.53
CA GLN A 34 -0.24 0.72 -2.41
C GLN A 34 0.97 0.30 -1.57
N VAL A 35 1.16 -1.01 -1.40
CA VAL A 35 2.19 -1.57 -0.53
C VAL A 35 3.42 -2.00 -1.33
N TYR A 36 4.59 -1.61 -0.83
CA TYR A 36 5.90 -2.07 -1.27
C TYR A 36 6.51 -2.89 -0.15
N LEU A 37 6.82 -4.16 -0.40
CA LEU A 37 7.49 -5.04 0.56
C LEU A 37 8.95 -5.22 0.14
N VAL A 38 9.88 -4.97 1.07
CA VAL A 38 11.34 -5.08 0.87
C VAL A 38 11.93 -6.07 1.87
#